data_AF-A0A2V6GAZ4-F1
#
_entry.id   AF-A0A2V6GAZ4-F1
#
_cell.length_a   1.000
_cell.length_b   1.000
_cell.length_c   1.000
_cell.angle_alpha   90.00
_cell.angle_beta   90.00
_cell.angle_gamma   90.00
#
_symmetry.space_group_name_H-M   'P 1'
#
loop_
_entity.id
_entity.type
_entity.pdbx_description
1 polymer ?
#
loop_
_entity_poly.entity_id
_entity_poly.type
_entity_poly.pdbx_seq_one_letter_code
_entity_poly.pdbx_strand_id
1 'polypeptide(L)'
;NFADFSRTISNYETDVFRPIFDEIEKLSGKKYASTLPDVQGSTPDSGVAIGDSPIEKVAASRGDQHASGVRSPEQIQIDIAFRVIADHIRALSFAIADGIIPSNEGRGYVLRRILRRAIRYGRSLGFHEPFFCKLVDVVAKTMGDIFPEVRAKQKTVKETIRREEEAFNNTLDIGINVFEQGIQRWNLDHISGDFAFLLYDTYGFPLDLTELMARERGLTVDVAGFEKLMEEQRERARKAQKKDEISIEEGELGVEPTKFLGYDFLETEAVVETVLPGKKKDEFNVVLDRTPFYAEMGGQVGDRGLLHVPGHDWTEVGQLRVIDTQKRGDVFVHRATVVEGRAPEPGEAVRISVDADRRKLIQGHHTVTHLLHWALHEVVSRDASQKGSYVGPDKLTFDFLSAPLTPKQKRDVEKLVNDKIAENAPVSWAEIAFPEAWSYAVEHT
;
A
#
# COMPACT_ATOMS: atom_id res chain seq x y z
N ASN A 1 12.67 -9.85 -41.41
CA ASN A 1 13.92 -10.36 -42.02
C ASN A 1 14.57 -11.40 -41.12
N PHE A 2 13.97 -12.59 -41.04
CA PHE A 2 14.55 -13.80 -40.41
C PHE A 2 15.20 -14.68 -41.48
N ALA A 3 16.21 -14.15 -42.18
CA ALA A 3 16.87 -14.86 -43.29
C ALA A 3 18.32 -15.25 -42.97
N ASP A 4 18.88 -14.77 -41.86
CA ASP A 4 20.25 -15.03 -41.46
C ASP A 4 20.30 -15.41 -39.98
N PHE A 5 20.62 -16.68 -39.72
CA PHE A 5 20.82 -17.25 -38.38
C PHE A 5 22.31 -17.52 -38.11
N SER A 6 23.23 -16.97 -38.91
CA SER A 6 24.67 -17.14 -38.73
C SER A 6 25.23 -16.43 -37.49
N ARG A 7 24.46 -15.50 -36.92
CA ARG A 7 24.77 -14.80 -35.68
C ARG A 7 23.91 -15.39 -34.57
N THR A 8 24.49 -15.62 -33.41
CA THR A 8 23.69 -15.84 -32.21
C THR A 8 22.91 -14.53 -31.98
N ILE A 9 21.58 -14.60 -31.96
CA ILE A 9 20.69 -13.43 -31.84
C ILE A 9 20.17 -13.38 -30.41
N SER A 10 20.21 -12.20 -29.79
CA SER A 10 19.61 -11.98 -28.47
C SER A 10 18.09 -11.84 -28.59
N ASN A 11 17.33 -12.23 -27.56
CA ASN A 11 15.88 -11.96 -27.49
C ASN A 11 15.54 -10.46 -27.62
N TYR A 12 16.51 -9.59 -27.33
CA TYR A 12 16.39 -8.13 -27.45
C TYR A 12 16.59 -7.60 -28.88
N GLU A 13 17.03 -8.44 -29.82
CA GLU A 13 17.18 -8.10 -31.25
C GLU A 13 15.93 -8.45 -32.07
N THR A 14 14.77 -8.47 -31.40
CA THR A 14 13.46 -8.72 -32.02
C THR A 14 12.77 -7.40 -32.36
N ASP A 15 11.79 -7.49 -33.25
CA ASP A 15 10.90 -6.39 -33.66
C ASP A 15 10.08 -5.81 -32.48
N VAL A 16 9.93 -6.57 -31.39
CA VAL A 16 9.21 -6.09 -30.20
C VAL A 16 10.04 -5.09 -29.38
N PHE A 17 11.38 -5.20 -29.36
CA PHE A 17 12.25 -4.30 -28.60
C PHE A 17 12.87 -3.19 -29.44
N ARG A 18 13.09 -3.43 -30.74
CA ARG A 18 13.76 -2.46 -31.62
C ARG A 18 13.11 -1.06 -31.61
N PRO A 19 11.78 -0.90 -31.71
CA PRO A 19 11.15 0.42 -31.67
C PRO A 19 11.43 1.18 -30.36
N ILE A 20 11.49 0.46 -29.23
CA ILE A 20 11.79 1.05 -27.92
C ILE A 20 13.25 1.49 -27.89
N PHE A 21 14.17 0.64 -28.36
CA PHE A 21 15.58 1.02 -28.45
C PHE A 21 15.80 2.22 -29.36
N ASP A 22 15.16 2.29 -30.52
CA ASP A 22 15.26 3.44 -31.43
C ASP A 22 14.85 4.75 -30.75
N GLU A 23 13.77 4.73 -29.95
CA GLU A 23 13.36 5.91 -29.19
C GLU A 23 14.36 6.24 -28.06
N ILE A 24 14.91 5.23 -27.36
CA ILE A 24 15.97 5.47 -26.36
C ILE A 24 17.22 6.05 -27.03
N GLU A 25 17.64 5.56 -28.21
CA GLU A 25 18.78 6.10 -28.95
C GLU A 25 18.54 7.57 -29.32
N LYS A 26 17.35 7.88 -29.82
CA LYS A 26 16.95 9.24 -30.18
C LYS A 26 16.92 10.18 -28.98
N LEU A 27 16.44 9.71 -27.82
CA LEU A 27 16.34 10.53 -26.62
C LEU A 27 17.69 10.69 -25.90
N SER A 28 18.55 9.66 -25.87
CA SER A 28 19.82 9.67 -25.14
C SER A 28 21.03 10.10 -25.98
N GLY A 29 20.94 9.99 -27.32
CA GLY A 29 22.09 10.10 -28.22
C GLY A 29 23.09 8.93 -28.14
N LYS A 30 22.81 7.90 -27.33
CA LYS A 30 23.62 6.67 -27.23
C LYS A 30 23.14 5.63 -28.23
N LYS A 31 24.01 4.69 -28.62
CA LYS A 31 23.69 3.62 -29.57
C LYS A 31 23.70 2.25 -28.91
N TYR A 32 22.73 1.43 -29.27
CA TYR A 32 22.68 0.03 -28.86
C TYR A 32 23.50 -0.82 -29.83
N ALA A 33 24.47 -1.59 -29.31
CA ALA A 33 25.47 -2.28 -30.12
C ALA A 33 25.35 -3.82 -30.10
N SER A 34 24.21 -4.38 -29.64
CA SER A 34 23.95 -5.83 -29.46
C SER A 34 24.74 -6.47 -28.30
N THR A 35 24.43 -7.72 -27.93
CA THR A 35 24.81 -8.30 -26.62
C THR A 35 25.64 -9.58 -26.62
N LEU A 36 25.84 -10.27 -27.74
CA LEU A 36 26.63 -11.49 -27.66
C LEU A 36 28.12 -11.15 -27.78
N PRO A 37 28.98 -11.65 -26.87
CA PRO A 37 30.42 -11.60 -27.09
C PRO A 37 30.71 -12.28 -28.42
N ASP A 38 31.66 -11.76 -29.20
CA ASP A 38 32.14 -12.47 -30.39
C ASP A 38 32.79 -13.79 -29.92
N VAL A 39 32.04 -14.90 -29.96
CA VAL A 39 32.59 -16.23 -29.69
C VAL A 39 33.32 -16.67 -30.97
N GLN A 40 34.59 -16.31 -31.11
CA GLN A 40 35.45 -16.98 -32.07
C GLN A 40 35.77 -18.38 -31.55
N GLY A 41 35.21 -19.41 -32.19
CA GLY A 41 35.76 -20.77 -32.13
C GLY A 41 34.93 -21.85 -31.43
N SER A 42 33.67 -22.06 -31.83
CA SER A 42 33.03 -23.37 -31.62
C SER A 42 32.26 -23.81 -32.87
N THR A 43 32.69 -24.94 -33.42
CA THR A 43 31.96 -25.69 -34.45
C THR A 43 30.58 -26.12 -33.91
N PRO A 44 29.57 -26.25 -34.78
CA PRO A 44 28.21 -26.57 -34.36
C PRO A 44 28.10 -28.07 -34.09
N ASP A 45 28.33 -28.51 -32.86
CA ASP A 45 27.73 -29.75 -32.39
C ASP A 45 27.70 -29.86 -30.87
N SER A 46 26.72 -30.61 -30.37
CA SER A 46 26.36 -30.89 -28.97
C SER A 46 25.56 -29.80 -28.22
N GLY A 47 24.26 -30.08 -28.07
CA GLY A 47 23.41 -29.36 -27.14
C GLY A 47 23.82 -29.63 -25.69
N VAL A 48 23.92 -28.57 -24.89
CA VAL A 48 24.01 -28.65 -23.43
C VAL A 48 23.21 -27.50 -22.83
N ALA A 49 22.55 -27.82 -21.72
CA ALA A 49 21.53 -27.06 -21.00
C ALA A 49 21.96 -25.65 -20.55
N ILE A 50 20.98 -24.76 -20.54
CA ILE A 50 21.05 -23.42 -19.95
C ILE A 50 21.00 -23.56 -18.42
N GLY A 51 22.15 -23.36 -17.79
CA GLY A 51 22.30 -23.28 -16.34
C GLY A 51 23.62 -22.58 -16.02
N ASP A 52 23.49 -21.48 -15.28
CA ASP A 52 24.53 -20.72 -14.59
C ASP A 52 25.52 -19.83 -15.38
N SER A 53 25.65 -18.61 -14.83
CA SER A 53 26.59 -17.53 -15.15
C SER A 53 28.04 -18.01 -15.16
N PRO A 54 28.91 -17.35 -15.96
CA PRO A 54 30.02 -16.70 -15.28
C PRO A 54 30.42 -15.35 -15.91
N ILE A 55 30.23 -14.27 -15.14
CA ILE A 55 31.15 -13.14 -15.14
C ILE A 55 32.23 -13.51 -14.13
N GLU A 56 33.37 -14.05 -14.56
CA GLU A 56 34.66 -13.90 -13.87
C GLU A 56 35.82 -14.54 -14.65
N LYS A 57 36.96 -13.85 -14.58
CA LYS A 57 38.31 -14.17 -15.12
C LYS A 57 38.61 -13.68 -16.53
N VAL A 58 38.97 -12.39 -16.62
CA VAL A 58 40.04 -11.94 -17.53
C VAL A 58 41.10 -11.22 -16.72
N ALA A 59 42.10 -11.97 -16.27
CA ALA A 59 43.37 -11.41 -15.82
C ALA A 59 44.51 -12.32 -16.29
N ALA A 60 45.50 -11.68 -16.93
CA ALA A 60 46.82 -12.18 -17.30
C ALA A 60 46.95 -13.04 -18.58
N SER A 61 47.27 -12.39 -19.70
CA SER A 61 48.45 -12.76 -20.50
C SER A 61 48.86 -11.65 -21.46
N ARG A 62 50.17 -11.46 -21.58
CA ARG A 62 50.87 -10.41 -22.34
C ARG A 62 50.68 -10.54 -23.86
N GLY A 63 50.57 -9.37 -24.49
CA GLY A 63 51.16 -9.04 -25.78
C GLY A 63 50.65 -9.80 -27.00
N ASP A 64 49.64 -9.24 -27.68
CA ASP A 64 49.69 -9.12 -29.13
C ASP A 64 48.78 -7.99 -29.63
N GLN A 65 49.27 -7.23 -30.61
CA GLN A 65 48.54 -6.13 -31.23
C GLN A 65 47.76 -6.67 -32.43
N HIS A 66 46.51 -7.09 -32.21
CA HIS A 66 45.54 -7.26 -33.30
C HIS A 66 44.16 -6.73 -32.87
N ALA A 67 43.71 -5.70 -33.59
CA ALA A 67 42.41 -5.07 -33.43
C ALA A 67 41.31 -5.94 -34.06
N SER A 68 40.49 -6.61 -33.24
CA SER A 68 39.17 -7.14 -33.62
C SER A 68 38.31 -7.50 -32.40
N GLY A 69 37.10 -6.90 -32.29
CA GLY A 69 35.90 -7.52 -31.69
C GLY A 69 35.53 -7.26 -30.22
N VAL A 70 36.43 -6.80 -29.35
CA VAL A 70 36.09 -6.66 -27.90
C VAL A 70 35.35 -5.34 -27.63
N ARG A 71 34.05 -5.41 -27.28
CA ARG A 71 33.25 -4.24 -26.87
C ARG A 71 33.89 -3.58 -25.65
N SER A 72 33.90 -2.25 -25.61
CA SER A 72 34.39 -1.51 -24.45
C SER A 72 33.49 -1.78 -23.22
N PRO A 73 34.03 -1.74 -21.98
CA PRO A 73 33.23 -1.84 -20.77
C PRO A 73 32.07 -0.82 -20.71
N GLU A 74 32.31 0.39 -21.24
CA GLU A 74 31.30 1.45 -21.34
C GLU A 74 30.14 1.06 -22.26
N GLN A 75 30.42 0.47 -23.43
CA GLN A 75 29.37 0.03 -24.35
C GLN A 75 28.52 -1.08 -23.73
N ILE A 76 29.13 -2.01 -22.99
CA ILE A 76 28.39 -3.07 -22.28
C ILE A 76 27.40 -2.47 -21.27
N GLN A 77 27.80 -1.43 -20.53
CA GLN A 77 26.90 -0.74 -19.59
C GLN A 77 25.74 -0.04 -20.30
N ILE A 78 26.01 0.60 -21.44
CA ILE A 78 24.96 1.19 -22.29
C ILE A 78 23.97 0.11 -22.74
N ASP A 79 24.45 -1.01 -23.24
CA ASP A 79 23.59 -2.10 -23.73
C ASP A 79 22.78 -2.76 -22.60
N ILE A 80 23.31 -2.83 -21.38
CA ILE A 80 22.56 -3.25 -20.18
C ILE A 80 21.44 -2.26 -19.88
N ALA A 81 21.75 -0.96 -19.83
CA ALA A 81 20.76 0.08 -19.50
C ALA A 81 19.59 0.08 -20.51
N PHE A 82 19.88 -0.03 -21.81
CA PHE A 82 18.85 -0.14 -22.85
C PHE A 82 17.90 -1.31 -22.60
N ARG A 83 18.44 -2.50 -22.33
CA ARG A 83 17.64 -3.71 -22.07
C ARG A 83 16.77 -3.57 -20.83
N VAL A 84 17.34 -3.09 -19.73
CA VAL A 84 16.60 -2.92 -18.47
C VAL A 84 15.45 -1.93 -18.67
N ILE A 85 15.72 -0.78 -19.29
CA ILE A 85 14.69 0.23 -19.56
C ILE A 85 13.57 -0.34 -20.44
N ALA A 86 13.91 -1.02 -21.53
CA ALA A 86 12.92 -1.53 -22.48
C ALA A 86 12.07 -2.67 -21.90
N ASP A 87 12.66 -3.56 -21.11
CA ASP A 87 11.92 -4.62 -20.43
C ASP A 87 10.98 -4.02 -19.36
N HIS A 88 11.48 -3.10 -18.56
CA HIS A 88 10.73 -2.52 -17.45
C HIS A 88 9.58 -1.64 -17.92
N ILE A 89 9.74 -0.85 -19.00
CA ILE A 89 8.62 -0.05 -19.52
C ILE A 89 7.49 -0.94 -20.03
N ARG A 90 7.82 -2.07 -20.65
CA ARG A 90 6.82 -3.04 -21.09
C ARG A 90 6.10 -3.61 -19.87
N ALA A 91 6.83 -4.21 -18.93
CA ALA A 91 6.25 -4.83 -17.74
C ALA A 91 5.32 -3.86 -16.97
N LEU A 92 5.76 -2.61 -16.79
CA LEU A 92 4.95 -1.58 -16.13
C LEU A 92 3.73 -1.17 -16.93
N SER A 93 3.86 -1.03 -18.25
CA SER A 93 2.73 -0.65 -19.10
C SER A 93 1.61 -1.69 -19.05
N PHE A 94 1.96 -2.98 -19.08
CA PHE A 94 1.00 -4.08 -18.93
C PHE A 94 0.38 -4.10 -17.53
N ALA A 95 1.19 -4.10 -16.48
CA ALA A 95 0.67 -4.21 -15.11
C ALA A 95 -0.24 -3.03 -14.73
N ILE A 96 0.06 -1.82 -15.20
CA ILE A 96 -0.78 -0.64 -14.96
C ILE A 96 -2.05 -0.68 -15.83
N ALA A 97 -1.97 -1.18 -17.08
CA ALA A 97 -3.15 -1.41 -17.90
C ALA A 97 -4.11 -2.45 -17.26
N ASP A 98 -3.57 -3.45 -16.56
CA ASP A 98 -4.34 -4.42 -15.78
C ASP A 98 -4.90 -3.88 -14.45
N GLY A 99 -4.64 -2.60 -14.12
CA GLY A 99 -5.19 -1.93 -12.94
C GLY A 99 -4.29 -1.95 -11.70
N ILE A 100 -3.04 -2.43 -11.80
CA ILE A 100 -2.11 -2.39 -10.68
C ILE A 100 -1.43 -1.02 -10.63
N ILE A 101 -1.64 -0.29 -9.53
CA ILE A 101 -1.05 1.03 -9.32
C ILE A 101 0.20 0.91 -8.42
N PRO A 102 1.32 1.58 -8.75
CA PRO A 102 2.49 1.67 -7.86
C PRO A 102 2.12 2.16 -6.46
N SER A 103 2.65 1.50 -5.43
CA SER A 103 2.34 1.79 -4.02
C SER A 103 3.52 1.40 -3.12
N ASN A 104 3.38 1.57 -1.79
CA ASN A 104 4.40 1.18 -0.82
C ASN A 104 4.31 -0.29 -0.39
N GLU A 105 3.28 -1.04 -0.82
CA GLU A 105 3.01 -2.39 -0.32
C GLU A 105 2.56 -3.36 -1.42
N GLY A 106 2.76 -4.66 -1.18
CA GLY A 106 2.29 -5.75 -2.04
C GLY A 106 2.72 -5.61 -3.49
N ARG A 107 1.79 -5.85 -4.43
CA ARG A 107 2.06 -5.77 -5.87
C ARG A 107 2.47 -4.37 -6.32
N GLY A 108 1.90 -3.33 -5.73
CA GLY A 108 2.24 -1.94 -6.06
C GLY A 108 3.68 -1.58 -5.69
N TYR A 109 4.21 -2.14 -4.61
CA TYR A 109 5.63 -1.99 -4.24
C TYR A 109 6.57 -2.57 -5.30
N VAL A 110 6.24 -3.76 -5.83
CA VAL A 110 7.02 -4.40 -6.89
C VAL A 110 7.08 -3.53 -8.15
N LEU A 111 5.94 -2.97 -8.58
CA LEU A 111 5.91 -2.05 -9.72
C LEU A 111 6.76 -0.80 -9.47
N ARG A 112 6.64 -0.21 -8.28
CA ARG A 112 7.45 0.96 -7.88
C ARG A 112 8.95 0.66 -7.94
N ARG A 113 9.38 -0.53 -7.48
CA ARG A 113 10.76 -1.01 -7.58
C ARG A 113 11.24 -1.16 -9.03
N ILE A 114 10.44 -1.76 -9.90
CA ILE A 114 10.76 -1.89 -11.34
C ILE A 114 10.91 -0.50 -11.99
N LEU A 115 10.00 0.43 -11.69
CA LEU A 115 10.04 1.80 -12.22
C LEU A 115 11.31 2.53 -11.79
N ARG A 116 11.62 2.51 -10.49
CA ARG A 116 12.81 3.14 -9.91
C ARG A 116 14.10 2.60 -10.51
N ARG A 117 14.18 1.27 -10.69
CA ARG A 117 15.33 0.62 -11.34
C ARG A 117 15.53 1.10 -12.77
N ALA A 118 14.47 1.17 -13.56
CA ALA A 118 14.56 1.65 -14.95
C ALA A 118 15.03 3.10 -15.03
N ILE A 119 14.49 3.99 -14.20
CA ILE A 119 14.87 5.41 -14.15
C ILE A 119 16.33 5.56 -13.73
N ARG A 120 16.79 4.76 -12.77
CA ARG A 120 18.20 4.75 -12.35
C ARG A 120 19.15 4.36 -13.49
N TYR A 121 18.82 3.36 -14.30
CA TYR A 121 19.59 3.08 -15.53
C TYR A 121 19.44 4.19 -16.59
N GLY A 122 18.33 4.92 -16.56
CA GLY A 122 18.19 6.14 -17.37
C GLY A 122 19.25 7.19 -17.02
N ARG A 123 19.60 7.35 -15.74
CA ARG A 123 20.68 8.27 -15.31
C ARG A 123 22.04 7.89 -15.90
N SER A 124 22.36 6.60 -16.04
CA SER A 124 23.62 6.17 -16.69
C SER A 124 23.64 6.44 -18.20
N LEU A 125 22.49 6.68 -18.82
CA LEU A 125 22.38 7.12 -20.22
C LEU A 125 22.34 8.64 -20.37
N GLY A 126 22.39 9.40 -19.27
CA GLY A 126 22.36 10.87 -19.28
C GLY A 126 20.96 11.48 -19.23
N PHE A 127 19.92 10.71 -18.91
CA PHE A 127 18.58 11.25 -18.73
C PHE A 127 18.46 11.95 -17.37
N HIS A 128 18.21 13.26 -17.37
CA HIS A 128 17.93 14.04 -16.16
C HIS A 128 16.44 14.44 -16.03
N GLU A 129 15.76 14.59 -17.16
CA GLU A 129 14.34 14.90 -17.26
C GLU A 129 13.47 13.63 -17.40
N PRO A 130 12.15 13.70 -17.13
CA PRO A 130 11.23 12.60 -17.40
C PRO A 130 11.32 12.11 -18.85
N PHE A 131 11.67 10.83 -19.02
CA PHE A 131 11.86 10.17 -20.30
C PHE A 131 11.07 8.86 -20.38
N PHE A 132 10.91 8.18 -19.25
CA PHE A 132 10.38 6.83 -19.20
C PHE A 132 8.89 6.81 -19.62
N CYS A 133 8.12 7.82 -19.19
CA CYS A 133 6.73 8.01 -19.65
C CYS A 133 6.60 8.21 -21.18
N LYS A 134 7.64 8.68 -21.88
CA LYS A 134 7.61 8.86 -23.35
C LYS A 134 7.65 7.52 -24.09
N LEU A 135 8.25 6.49 -23.48
CA LEU A 135 8.34 5.16 -24.05
C LEU A 135 7.01 4.41 -24.06
N VAL A 136 6.02 4.84 -23.25
CA VAL A 136 4.67 4.26 -23.24
C VAL A 136 3.99 4.36 -24.61
N ASP A 137 4.19 5.48 -25.31
CA ASP A 137 3.62 5.67 -26.65
C ASP A 137 4.17 4.64 -27.65
N VAL A 138 5.45 4.28 -27.50
CA VAL A 138 6.10 3.26 -28.34
C VAL A 138 5.57 1.87 -28.01
N VAL A 139 5.38 1.56 -26.73
CA VAL A 139 4.80 0.27 -26.29
C VAL A 139 3.36 0.13 -26.79
N ALA A 140 2.51 1.14 -26.63
CA ALA A 140 1.13 1.12 -27.10
C ALA A 140 1.02 1.00 -28.62
N LYS A 141 1.95 1.61 -29.36
CA LYS A 141 2.04 1.45 -30.82
C LYS A 141 2.49 0.05 -31.23
N THR A 142 3.52 -0.49 -30.57
CA THR A 142 4.15 -1.76 -30.95
C THR A 142 3.30 -2.97 -30.55
N MET A 143 2.61 -2.90 -29.41
CA MET A 143 1.92 -4.07 -28.81
C MET A 143 0.40 -3.91 -28.72
N GLY A 144 -0.14 -2.70 -28.90
CA GLY A 144 -1.55 -2.40 -28.65
C GLY A 144 -2.56 -3.01 -29.63
N ASP A 145 -2.10 -3.59 -30.76
CA ASP A 145 -3.00 -4.34 -31.66
C ASP A 145 -3.30 -5.74 -31.12
N ILE A 146 -2.36 -6.35 -30.39
CA ILE A 146 -2.52 -7.66 -29.75
C ILE A 146 -3.12 -7.50 -28.34
N PHE A 147 -2.73 -6.42 -27.66
CA PHE A 147 -3.09 -6.11 -26.28
C PHE A 147 -3.87 -4.79 -26.22
N PRO A 148 -5.17 -4.79 -26.58
CA PRO A 148 -5.97 -3.58 -26.74
C PRO A 148 -6.10 -2.77 -25.44
N GLU A 149 -6.01 -3.40 -24.28
CA GLU A 149 -6.02 -2.76 -22.96
C GLU A 149 -4.89 -1.75 -22.78
N VAL A 150 -3.70 -2.04 -23.30
CA VAL A 150 -2.54 -1.14 -23.24
C VAL A 150 -2.79 0.13 -24.07
N ARG A 151 -3.45 -0.01 -25.22
CA ARG A 151 -3.85 1.13 -26.07
C ARG A 151 -5.00 1.91 -25.45
N ALA A 152 -6.03 1.22 -24.97
CA ALA A 152 -7.21 1.84 -24.37
C ALA A 152 -6.85 2.66 -23.12
N LYS A 153 -5.93 2.16 -22.29
CA LYS A 153 -5.49 2.82 -21.04
C LYS A 153 -4.16 3.57 -21.19
N GLN A 154 -3.67 3.81 -22.41
CA GLN A 154 -2.37 4.45 -22.68
C GLN A 154 -2.20 5.76 -21.90
N LYS A 155 -3.23 6.62 -21.87
CA LYS A 155 -3.19 7.90 -21.16
C LYS A 155 -2.99 7.71 -19.65
N THR A 156 -3.71 6.77 -19.05
CA THR A 156 -3.62 6.45 -17.62
C THR A 156 -2.26 5.86 -17.26
N VAL A 157 -1.75 4.94 -18.07
CA VAL A 157 -0.41 4.34 -17.91
C VAL A 157 0.66 5.43 -17.96
N LYS A 158 0.60 6.28 -18.99
CA LYS A 158 1.56 7.37 -19.20
C LYS A 158 1.58 8.36 -18.05
N GLU A 159 0.41 8.79 -17.58
CA GLU A 159 0.29 9.73 -16.47
C GLU A 159 0.78 9.12 -15.15
N THR A 160 0.44 7.84 -14.90
CA THR A 160 0.90 7.13 -13.69
C THR A 160 2.42 7.03 -13.66
N ILE A 161 3.04 6.59 -14.77
CA ILE A 161 4.49 6.49 -14.88
C ILE A 161 5.14 7.87 -14.76
N ARG A 162 4.59 8.89 -15.43
CA ARG A 162 5.11 10.26 -15.36
C ARG A 162 5.13 10.78 -13.92
N ARG A 163 4.03 10.65 -13.19
CA ARG A 163 3.92 11.12 -11.81
C ARG A 163 4.93 10.43 -10.89
N GLU A 164 5.05 9.10 -10.99
CA GLU A 164 6.02 8.34 -10.18
C GLU A 164 7.47 8.67 -10.58
N GLU A 165 7.74 8.88 -11.88
CA GLU A 165 9.05 9.29 -12.39
C GLU A 165 9.46 10.68 -11.90
N GLU A 166 8.57 11.67 -12.00
CA GLU A 166 8.80 13.03 -11.50
C GLU A 166 9.02 13.03 -9.98
N ALA A 167 8.18 12.31 -9.23
CA ALA A 167 8.32 12.19 -7.78
C ALA A 167 9.66 11.57 -7.38
N PHE A 168 10.11 10.55 -8.12
CA PHE A 168 11.35 9.85 -7.83
C PHE A 168 12.60 10.62 -8.26
N ASN A 169 12.56 11.32 -9.40
CA ASN A 169 13.69 12.13 -9.88
C ASN A 169 14.12 13.18 -8.84
N ASN A 170 13.18 13.73 -8.07
CA ASN A 170 13.47 14.71 -7.01
C ASN A 170 14.40 14.18 -5.91
N THR A 171 14.38 12.86 -5.62
CA THR A 171 15.20 12.26 -4.57
C THR A 171 16.37 11.45 -5.12
N LEU A 172 16.30 11.02 -6.39
CA LEU A 172 17.26 10.11 -7.00
C LEU A 172 18.69 10.70 -7.04
N ASP A 173 18.84 11.93 -7.52
CA ASP A 173 20.17 12.54 -7.70
C ASP A 173 20.88 12.79 -6.36
N ILE A 174 20.10 13.20 -5.35
CA ILE A 174 20.59 13.36 -3.97
C ILE A 174 21.02 12.00 -3.42
N GLY A 175 20.16 10.98 -3.56
CA GLY A 175 20.44 9.64 -3.05
C GLY A 175 21.67 8.98 -3.69
N ILE A 176 21.82 9.09 -5.02
CA ILE A 176 23.04 8.63 -5.72
C ILE A 176 24.27 9.34 -5.14
N ASN A 177 24.24 10.67 -5.01
CA ASN A 177 25.39 11.42 -4.53
C ASN A 177 25.77 11.05 -3.09
N VAL A 178 24.78 10.95 -2.18
CA VAL A 178 25.01 10.53 -0.79
C VAL A 178 25.58 9.11 -0.73
N PHE A 179 25.08 8.20 -1.57
CA PHE A 179 25.61 6.84 -1.69
C PHE A 179 27.08 6.83 -2.13
N GLU A 180 27.43 7.56 -3.20
CA GLU A 180 28.82 7.65 -3.69
C GLU A 180 29.77 8.23 -2.63
N GLN A 181 29.35 9.33 -1.98
CA GLN A 181 30.14 9.96 -0.93
C GLN A 181 30.33 9.02 0.28
N GLY A 182 29.28 8.29 0.67
CA GLY A 182 29.35 7.33 1.76
C GLY A 182 30.36 6.21 1.50
N ILE A 183 30.35 5.64 0.30
CA ILE A 183 31.31 4.60 -0.10
C ILE A 183 32.75 5.14 -0.07
N GLN A 184 32.99 6.32 -0.65
CA GLN A 184 34.34 6.90 -0.71
C GLN A 184 34.86 7.29 0.67
N ARG A 185 34.01 7.91 1.50
CA ARG A 185 34.41 8.46 2.80
C ARG A 185 34.71 7.37 3.82
N TRP A 186 33.95 6.28 3.79
CA TRP A 186 34.02 5.24 4.81
C TRP A 186 34.78 3.99 4.35
N ASN A 187 35.22 3.95 3.08
CA ASN A 187 35.97 2.85 2.46
C ASN A 187 35.43 1.48 2.90
N LEU A 188 34.12 1.34 2.74
CA LEU A 188 33.35 0.22 3.27
C LEU A 188 33.50 -1.03 2.40
N ASP A 189 33.86 -2.15 3.02
CA ASP A 189 33.78 -3.48 2.39
C ASP A 189 32.32 -3.98 2.26
N HIS A 190 31.39 -3.37 3.02
CA HIS A 190 29.94 -3.64 2.98
C HIS A 190 29.14 -2.42 3.49
N ILE A 191 27.90 -2.26 3.03
CA ILE A 191 27.00 -1.18 3.45
C ILE A 191 26.27 -1.58 4.73
N SER A 192 26.45 -0.79 5.80
CA SER A 192 25.78 -1.04 7.08
C SER A 192 24.28 -0.77 7.02
N GLY A 193 23.52 -1.45 7.89
CA GLY A 193 22.08 -1.22 8.05
C GLY A 193 21.74 0.22 8.41
N ASP A 194 22.55 0.86 9.26
CA ASP A 194 22.41 2.27 9.63
C ASP A 194 22.53 3.21 8.42
N PHE A 195 23.49 2.96 7.53
CA PHE A 195 23.68 3.80 6.35
C PHE A 195 22.55 3.58 5.32
N ALA A 196 22.14 2.33 5.10
CA ALA A 196 20.98 2.01 4.28
C ALA A 196 19.70 2.64 4.83
N PHE A 197 19.54 2.64 6.16
CA PHE A 197 18.41 3.27 6.84
C PHE A 197 18.44 4.79 6.71
N LEU A 198 19.60 5.42 6.85
CA LEU A 198 19.77 6.86 6.61
C LEU A 198 19.36 7.26 5.18
N LEU A 199 19.84 6.50 4.18
CA LEU A 199 19.49 6.70 2.77
C LEU A 199 17.96 6.64 2.58
N TYR A 200 17.32 5.63 3.17
CA TYR A 200 15.88 5.44 3.07
C TYR A 200 15.07 6.51 3.83
N ASP A 201 15.31 6.68 5.12
CA ASP A 201 14.49 7.49 6.02
C ASP A 201 14.68 8.99 5.79
N THR A 202 15.92 9.43 5.60
CA THR A 202 16.24 10.87 5.48
C THR A 202 16.20 11.37 4.05
N TYR A 203 16.71 10.58 3.10
CA TYR A 203 16.86 11.01 1.70
C TYR A 203 15.82 10.40 0.77
N GLY A 204 14.93 9.53 1.27
CA GLY A 204 13.92 8.85 0.47
C GLY A 204 14.53 7.90 -0.57
N PHE A 205 15.78 7.47 -0.36
CA PHE A 205 16.52 6.62 -1.29
C PHE A 205 16.23 5.13 -1.01
N PRO A 206 15.57 4.42 -1.93
CA PRO A 206 15.04 3.08 -1.66
C PRO A 206 16.12 2.02 -1.38
N LEU A 207 15.84 1.10 -0.44
CA LEU A 207 16.75 -0.01 -0.11
C LEU A 207 17.11 -0.86 -1.35
N ASP A 208 16.13 -1.13 -2.22
CA ASP A 208 16.34 -1.93 -3.42
C ASP A 208 17.35 -1.31 -4.41
N LEU A 209 17.43 0.02 -4.46
CA LEU A 209 18.43 0.72 -5.24
C LEU A 209 19.79 0.75 -4.55
N THR A 210 19.81 0.90 -3.23
CA THR A 210 21.04 0.74 -2.43
C THR A 210 21.66 -0.63 -2.66
N GLU A 211 20.87 -1.71 -2.60
CA GLU A 211 21.32 -3.08 -2.89
C GLU A 211 21.82 -3.25 -4.33
N LEU A 212 21.12 -2.67 -5.31
CA LEU A 212 21.51 -2.72 -6.71
C LEU A 212 22.87 -2.04 -6.93
N MET A 213 23.04 -0.84 -6.39
CA MET A 213 24.28 -0.05 -6.51
C MET A 213 25.45 -0.67 -5.74
N ALA A 214 25.17 -1.33 -4.61
CA ALA A 214 26.16 -2.09 -3.86
C ALA A 214 26.66 -3.28 -4.69
N ARG A 215 25.73 -4.05 -5.25
CA ARG A 215 26.04 -5.25 -6.05
C ARG A 215 26.89 -4.94 -7.28
N GLU A 216 26.62 -3.84 -7.97
CA GLU A 216 27.42 -3.41 -9.12
C GLU A 216 28.87 -3.07 -8.76
N ARG A 217 29.16 -2.82 -7.48
CA ARG A 217 30.50 -2.60 -6.94
C ARG A 217 31.07 -3.83 -6.23
N GLY A 218 30.36 -4.96 -6.25
CA GLY A 218 30.75 -6.16 -5.50
C GLY A 218 30.56 -6.03 -3.98
N LEU A 219 29.77 -5.06 -3.51
CA LEU A 219 29.46 -4.85 -2.10
C LEU A 219 28.12 -5.51 -1.72
N THR A 220 27.99 -5.84 -0.44
CA THR A 220 26.72 -6.31 0.17
C THR A 220 26.09 -5.23 1.04
N VAL A 221 24.79 -5.38 1.34
CA VAL A 221 24.05 -4.51 2.25
C VAL A 221 23.59 -5.33 3.45
N ASP A 222 23.77 -4.82 4.66
CA ASP A 222 23.23 -5.40 5.88
C ASP A 222 21.72 -5.10 5.98
N VAL A 223 20.94 -5.95 5.30
CA VAL A 223 19.47 -5.89 5.31
C VAL A 223 18.90 -6.18 6.69
N ALA A 224 19.54 -7.06 7.47
CA ALA A 224 19.06 -7.41 8.81
C ALA A 224 19.16 -6.21 9.78
N GLY A 225 20.26 -5.47 9.73
CA GLY A 225 20.42 -4.22 10.47
C GLY A 225 19.40 -3.16 10.04
N PHE A 226 19.15 -3.03 8.73
CA PHE A 226 18.12 -2.13 8.21
C PHE A 226 16.71 -2.48 8.73
N GLU A 227 16.31 -3.75 8.67
CA GLU A 227 14.98 -4.17 9.13
C GLU A 227 14.80 -3.97 10.64
N LYS A 228 15.86 -4.17 11.43
CA LYS A 228 15.83 -3.87 12.86
C LYS A 228 15.50 -2.40 13.12
N LEU A 229 16.14 -1.47 12.41
CA LEU A 229 15.88 -0.03 12.53
C LEU A 229 14.48 0.36 12.05
N MET A 230 13.97 -0.30 11.01
CA MET A 230 12.60 -0.15 10.54
C MET A 230 11.59 -0.59 11.60
N GLU A 231 11.83 -1.71 12.29
CA GLU A 231 10.94 -2.16 13.37
C GLU A 231 11.03 -1.24 14.59
N GLU A 232 12.22 -0.76 14.96
CA GLU A 232 12.37 0.25 16.01
C GLU A 232 11.64 1.56 15.67
N GLN A 233 11.61 1.98 14.40
CA GLN A 233 10.81 3.12 13.95
C GLN A 233 9.30 2.84 14.04
N ARG A 234 8.85 1.66 13.60
CA ARG A 234 7.43 1.23 13.69
C ARG A 234 6.98 1.12 15.14
N GLU A 235 7.80 0.55 16.02
CA GLU A 235 7.51 0.48 17.45
C GLU A 235 7.40 1.85 18.08
N ARG A 236 8.29 2.79 17.74
CA ARG A 236 8.19 4.17 18.22
C ARG A 236 6.88 4.83 17.78
N ALA A 237 6.46 4.63 16.52
CA ALA A 237 5.18 5.12 16.02
C ALA A 237 3.99 4.46 16.75
N ARG A 238 4.02 3.13 16.95
CA ARG A 238 3.01 2.38 17.70
C ARG A 238 2.95 2.82 19.17
N LYS A 239 4.08 3.02 19.85
CA LYS A 239 4.14 3.49 21.25
C LYS A 239 3.64 4.93 21.38
N ALA A 240 3.81 5.76 20.36
CA ALA A 240 3.21 7.09 20.30
C ALA A 240 1.68 7.03 20.15
N GLN A 241 1.13 6.04 19.42
CA GLN A 241 -0.32 5.77 19.34
C GLN A 241 -0.88 5.08 20.60
N LYS A 242 -0.16 4.11 21.17
CA LYS A 242 -0.60 3.31 22.33
C LYS A 242 -0.58 4.09 23.66
N LYS A 243 -0.06 5.32 23.69
CA LYS A 243 -0.06 6.15 24.91
C LYS A 243 -1.49 6.54 25.36
N ASP A 244 -2.48 6.43 24.47
CA ASP A 244 -3.91 6.55 24.82
C ASP A 244 -4.56 5.21 25.23
N GLU A 245 -3.87 4.08 25.04
CA GLU A 245 -4.43 2.72 25.11
C GLU A 245 -3.55 1.73 25.90
N ILE A 246 -3.52 1.88 27.22
CA ILE A 246 -2.98 0.90 28.19
C ILE A 246 -4.06 0.76 29.29
N SER A 247 -4.53 -0.36 29.80
CA SER A 247 -4.27 -1.81 29.65
C SER A 247 -5.48 -2.58 30.21
N ILE A 248 -6.01 -3.55 29.49
CA ILE A 248 -6.74 -4.70 30.06
C ILE A 248 -6.24 -5.88 29.24
N GLU A 249 -5.61 -6.85 29.89
CA GLU A 249 -4.89 -7.98 29.29
C GLU A 249 -5.64 -8.61 28.11
N GLU A 250 -4.88 -9.01 27.08
CA GLU A 250 -5.32 -9.64 25.82
C GLU A 250 -5.71 -11.12 26.05
N GLY A 251 -6.60 -11.39 27.03
CA GLY A 251 -7.19 -12.70 27.25
C GLY A 251 -8.62 -12.78 26.71
N GLU A 252 -9.02 -13.93 26.16
CA GLU A 252 -10.43 -14.26 25.96
C GLU A 252 -11.13 -14.20 27.32
N LEU A 253 -12.18 -13.40 27.43
CA LEU A 253 -12.89 -13.16 28.70
C LEU A 253 -13.58 -14.43 29.25
N GLY A 254 -13.54 -15.56 28.53
CA GLY A 254 -14.13 -16.84 28.96
C GLY A 254 -15.65 -16.79 29.12
N VAL A 255 -16.30 -15.79 28.52
CA VAL A 255 -17.75 -15.54 28.58
C VAL A 255 -18.39 -15.77 27.22
N GLU A 256 -19.68 -16.09 27.23
CA GLU A 256 -20.48 -16.29 26.02
C GLU A 256 -20.56 -15.01 25.16
N PRO A 257 -20.76 -15.15 23.83
CA PRO A 257 -20.96 -14.01 22.93
C PRO A 257 -22.11 -13.10 23.35
N THR A 258 -21.88 -11.78 23.32
CA THR A 258 -22.93 -10.80 23.66
C THR A 258 -23.94 -10.68 22.52
N LYS A 259 -25.23 -10.78 22.83
CA LYS A 259 -26.31 -10.55 21.85
C LYS A 259 -26.48 -9.05 21.56
N PHE A 260 -26.15 -8.63 20.33
CA PHE A 260 -26.35 -7.25 19.92
C PHE A 260 -27.81 -6.98 19.53
N LEU A 261 -28.38 -5.89 20.07
CA LEU A 261 -29.77 -5.46 19.87
C LEU A 261 -29.89 -4.05 19.27
N GLY A 262 -28.76 -3.41 18.98
CA GLY A 262 -28.71 -1.97 18.68
C GLY A 262 -29.22 -1.57 17.29
N TYR A 263 -29.66 -2.53 16.49
CA TYR A 263 -30.36 -2.29 15.23
C TYR A 263 -31.80 -1.82 15.46
N ASP A 264 -32.47 -2.38 16.47
CA ASP A 264 -33.90 -2.17 16.71
C ASP A 264 -34.16 -1.34 17.97
N PHE A 265 -33.24 -1.41 18.95
CA PHE A 265 -33.43 -0.83 20.28
C PHE A 265 -32.30 0.11 20.67
N LEU A 266 -32.63 1.16 21.42
CA LEU A 266 -31.65 2.06 22.07
C LEU A 266 -31.58 1.85 23.58
N GLU A 267 -32.51 1.08 24.15
CA GLU A 267 -32.53 0.71 25.55
C GLU A 267 -32.93 -0.76 25.71
N THR A 268 -32.43 -1.41 26.76
CA THR A 268 -32.82 -2.77 27.13
C THR A 268 -32.53 -3.03 28.61
N GLU A 269 -33.18 -4.05 29.16
CA GLU A 269 -32.69 -4.76 30.34
C GLU A 269 -31.69 -5.83 29.89
N ALA A 270 -30.64 -6.03 30.69
CA ALA A 270 -29.58 -7.01 30.44
C ALA A 270 -29.07 -7.58 31.76
N VAL A 271 -28.46 -8.76 31.72
CA VAL A 271 -27.81 -9.39 32.87
C VAL A 271 -26.31 -9.17 32.79
N VAL A 272 -25.70 -8.82 33.92
CA VAL A 272 -24.27 -8.60 34.02
C VAL A 272 -23.55 -9.95 34.09
N GLU A 273 -22.76 -10.26 33.08
CA GLU A 273 -21.97 -11.49 33.04
C GLU A 273 -20.70 -11.35 33.87
N THR A 274 -20.00 -10.23 33.73
CA THR A 274 -18.80 -9.94 34.51
C THR A 274 -18.52 -8.45 34.61
N VAL A 275 -17.83 -8.06 35.68
CA VAL A 275 -17.36 -6.70 35.93
C VAL A 275 -15.89 -6.75 36.26
N LEU A 276 -15.10 -6.06 35.44
CA LEU A 276 -13.65 -5.97 35.62
C LEU A 276 -13.25 -4.54 36.01
N PRO A 277 -12.18 -4.36 36.80
CA PRO A 277 -11.67 -3.04 37.11
C PRO A 277 -11.24 -2.30 35.84
N GLY A 278 -11.51 -0.99 35.79
CA GLY A 278 -11.08 -0.07 34.73
C GLY A 278 -9.71 0.57 34.99
N LYS A 279 -9.37 1.59 34.19
CA LYS A 279 -8.07 2.27 34.30
C LYS A 279 -7.97 3.14 35.56
N LYS A 280 -9.10 3.72 35.99
CA LYS A 280 -9.21 4.53 37.20
C LYS A 280 -10.01 3.77 38.26
N LYS A 281 -9.85 4.19 39.51
CA LYS A 281 -10.49 3.58 40.68
C LYS A 281 -12.03 3.48 40.55
N ASP A 282 -12.66 4.44 39.89
CA ASP A 282 -14.11 4.51 39.71
C ASP A 282 -14.58 4.11 38.30
N GLU A 283 -13.67 3.57 37.49
CA GLU A 283 -13.96 3.04 36.16
C GLU A 283 -14.07 1.52 36.21
N PHE A 284 -15.00 0.97 35.44
CA PHE A 284 -15.29 -0.45 35.34
C PHE A 284 -15.48 -0.84 33.88
N ASN A 285 -15.19 -2.09 33.57
CA ASN A 285 -15.51 -2.72 32.30
C ASN A 285 -16.63 -3.72 32.56
N VAL A 286 -17.83 -3.39 32.10
CA VAL A 286 -19.03 -4.19 32.32
C VAL A 286 -19.34 -5.00 31.06
N VAL A 287 -19.48 -6.30 31.23
CA VAL A 287 -19.90 -7.23 30.17
C VAL A 287 -21.30 -7.71 30.46
N LEU A 288 -22.13 -7.74 29.43
CA LEU A 288 -23.55 -8.06 29.51
C LEU A 288 -23.90 -9.20 28.55
N ASP A 289 -24.98 -9.92 28.85
CA ASP A 289 -25.52 -10.97 27.98
C ASP A 289 -26.05 -10.40 26.65
N ARG A 290 -26.60 -9.18 26.69
CA ARG A 290 -27.12 -8.45 25.53
C ARG A 290 -26.91 -6.94 25.64
N THR A 291 -26.82 -6.25 24.50
CA THR A 291 -26.66 -4.78 24.51
C THR A 291 -27.14 -4.08 23.23
N PRO A 292 -27.73 -2.87 23.32
CA PRO A 292 -27.98 -1.99 22.19
C PRO A 292 -26.77 -1.11 21.84
N PHE A 293 -25.71 -1.10 22.65
CA PHE A 293 -24.54 -0.25 22.44
C PHE A 293 -23.68 -0.82 21.31
N TYR A 294 -23.45 -0.03 20.26
CA TYR A 294 -22.58 -0.43 19.17
C TYR A 294 -21.14 -0.33 19.65
N ALA A 295 -20.38 -1.40 19.51
CA ALA A 295 -18.96 -1.38 19.85
C ALA A 295 -18.16 -0.71 18.73
N GLU A 296 -17.07 -0.04 19.08
CA GLU A 296 -16.17 0.56 18.09
C GLU A 296 -15.69 -0.49 17.08
N MET A 297 -16.03 -0.28 15.80
CA MET A 297 -15.61 -1.13 14.69
C MET A 297 -15.82 -0.44 13.35
N GLY A 298 -15.04 -0.81 12.34
CA GLY A 298 -15.18 -0.27 10.98
C GLY A 298 -14.93 1.25 10.87
N GLY A 299 -14.15 1.81 11.81
CA GLY A 299 -13.91 3.25 11.91
C GLY A 299 -14.99 4.03 12.66
N GLN A 300 -16.12 3.41 13.00
CA GLN A 300 -17.16 4.02 13.82
C GLN A 300 -16.85 3.92 15.30
N VAL A 301 -16.86 5.06 15.98
CA VAL A 301 -16.63 5.13 17.43
C VAL A 301 -17.75 4.46 18.23
N GLY A 302 -17.41 3.90 19.38
CA GLY A 302 -18.35 3.17 20.22
C GLY A 302 -19.47 4.02 20.86
N ASP A 303 -20.54 3.29 21.19
CA ASP A 303 -21.51 3.49 22.28
C ASP A 303 -21.13 4.43 23.42
N ARG A 304 -21.93 5.47 23.67
CA ARG A 304 -22.01 6.11 24.99
C ARG A 304 -23.45 6.10 25.50
N GLY A 305 -23.61 6.25 26.81
CA GLY A 305 -24.93 6.20 27.43
C GLY A 305 -24.89 6.00 28.95
N LEU A 306 -25.98 5.44 29.48
CA LEU A 306 -26.17 5.20 30.90
C LEU A 306 -26.45 3.74 31.19
N LEU A 307 -26.01 3.29 32.37
CA LEU A 307 -26.33 2.00 32.97
C LEU A 307 -26.87 2.27 34.37
N HIS A 308 -28.06 1.75 34.63
CA HIS A 308 -28.77 1.87 35.90
C HIS A 308 -28.83 0.51 36.59
N VAL A 309 -28.49 0.50 37.88
CA VAL A 309 -28.55 -0.67 38.75
C VAL A 309 -29.80 -0.54 39.62
N PRO A 310 -30.85 -1.34 39.37
CA PRO A 310 -32.07 -1.35 40.17
C PRO A 310 -31.83 -2.04 41.53
N GLY A 311 -32.43 -1.49 42.58
CA GLY A 311 -32.55 -2.13 43.89
C GLY A 311 -33.79 -3.03 43.99
N HIS A 312 -33.89 -3.78 45.09
CA HIS A 312 -34.99 -4.72 45.33
C HIS A 312 -36.40 -4.08 45.26
N ASP A 313 -36.52 -2.78 45.58
CA ASP A 313 -37.77 -2.02 45.54
C ASP A 313 -37.88 -1.11 44.29
N TRP A 314 -37.12 -1.39 43.23
CA TRP A 314 -36.99 -0.53 42.04
C TRP A 314 -36.39 0.86 42.29
N THR A 315 -35.82 1.07 43.47
CA THR A 315 -35.01 2.26 43.78
C THR A 315 -33.68 2.16 43.05
N GLU A 316 -33.20 3.27 42.47
CA GLU A 316 -31.90 3.27 41.82
C GLU A 316 -30.78 3.24 42.86
N VAL A 317 -30.01 2.14 42.90
CA VAL A 317 -28.93 1.93 43.88
C VAL A 317 -27.54 2.18 43.28
N GLY A 318 -27.48 2.38 41.97
CA GLY A 318 -26.25 2.72 41.25
C GLY A 318 -26.54 3.27 39.86
N GLN A 319 -25.78 4.29 39.48
CA GLN A 319 -25.79 4.86 38.14
C GLN A 319 -24.37 4.95 37.61
N LEU A 320 -24.15 4.41 36.41
CA LEU A 320 -22.89 4.47 35.71
C LEU A 320 -23.06 5.17 34.37
N ARG A 321 -22.08 5.98 33.99
CA ARG A 321 -21.97 6.55 32.65
C ARG A 321 -21.08 5.67 31.80
N VAL A 322 -21.63 5.08 30.75
CA VAL A 322 -20.85 4.37 29.72
C VAL A 322 -20.13 5.41 28.86
N ILE A 323 -18.81 5.46 28.98
CA ILE A 323 -17.96 6.43 28.29
C ILE A 323 -17.43 5.91 26.95
N ASP A 324 -17.47 4.60 26.74
CA ASP A 324 -16.99 3.93 25.54
C ASP A 324 -17.46 2.48 25.48
N THR A 325 -17.66 1.93 24.29
CA THR A 325 -18.04 0.53 24.08
C THR A 325 -17.12 -0.10 23.05
N GLN A 326 -16.46 -1.19 23.41
CA GLN A 326 -15.41 -1.84 22.62
C GLN A 326 -15.75 -3.32 22.41
N LYS A 327 -15.28 -3.92 21.31
CA LYS A 327 -15.50 -5.34 21.02
C LYS A 327 -14.22 -6.14 21.28
N ARG A 328 -14.34 -7.28 21.96
CA ARG A 328 -13.24 -8.26 22.15
C ARG A 328 -13.73 -9.64 21.74
N GLY A 329 -13.26 -10.14 20.60
CA GLY A 329 -13.87 -11.32 19.97
C GLY A 329 -15.34 -11.03 19.67
N ASP A 330 -16.25 -11.82 20.25
CA ASP A 330 -17.71 -11.61 20.16
C ASP A 330 -18.35 -11.03 21.42
N VAL A 331 -17.52 -10.51 22.33
CA VAL A 331 -17.97 -9.92 23.60
C VAL A 331 -17.91 -8.39 23.52
N PHE A 332 -18.97 -7.74 23.99
CA PHE A 332 -19.06 -6.27 24.06
C PHE A 332 -18.68 -5.80 25.46
N VAL A 333 -17.69 -4.92 25.53
CA VAL A 333 -17.14 -4.39 26.77
C VAL A 333 -17.54 -2.93 26.92
N HIS A 334 -18.34 -2.63 27.94
CA HIS A 334 -18.82 -1.30 28.25
C HIS A 334 -17.90 -0.67 29.28
N ARG A 335 -17.07 0.29 28.86
CA ARG A 335 -16.24 1.06 29.80
C ARG A 335 -17.13 2.13 30.44
N ALA A 336 -17.30 2.05 31.74
CA ALA A 336 -18.23 2.89 32.47
C ALA A 336 -17.60 3.50 33.74
N THR A 337 -18.07 4.67 34.14
CA THR A 337 -17.66 5.34 35.38
C THR A 337 -18.86 5.48 36.31
N VAL A 338 -18.69 5.17 37.60
CA VAL A 338 -19.75 5.36 38.59
C VAL A 338 -20.03 6.86 38.74
N VAL A 339 -21.30 7.24 38.61
CA VAL A 339 -21.79 8.60 38.81
C VAL A 339 -22.38 8.70 40.22
N GLU A 340 -23.24 7.75 40.58
CA GLU A 340 -23.89 7.67 41.89
C GLU A 340 -24.00 6.21 42.35
N GLY A 341 -24.01 5.98 43.66
CA GLY A 341 -24.20 4.65 44.25
C GLY A 341 -23.02 3.70 44.02
N ARG A 342 -23.28 2.49 43.52
CA ARG A 342 -22.29 1.43 43.30
C ARG A 342 -22.27 0.89 41.87
N ALA A 343 -21.20 0.18 41.51
CA ALA A 343 -21.15 -0.67 40.33
C ALA A 343 -22.05 -1.92 40.48
N PRO A 344 -22.57 -2.49 39.38
CA PRO A 344 -23.30 -3.75 39.44
C PRO A 344 -22.38 -4.93 39.79
N GLU A 345 -22.96 -6.02 40.26
CA GLU A 345 -22.28 -7.29 40.49
C GLU A 345 -22.64 -8.31 39.39
N PRO A 346 -21.78 -9.30 39.09
CA PRO A 346 -22.12 -10.40 38.19
C PRO A 346 -23.42 -11.12 38.62
N GLY A 347 -24.30 -11.37 37.66
CA GLY A 347 -25.63 -11.95 37.84
C GLY A 347 -26.75 -10.93 38.06
N GLU A 348 -26.45 -9.64 38.27
CA GLU A 348 -27.47 -8.61 38.45
C GLU A 348 -28.12 -8.21 37.12
N ALA A 349 -29.43 -7.90 37.18
CA ALA A 349 -30.14 -7.28 36.08
C ALA A 349 -29.93 -5.76 36.12
N VAL A 350 -29.59 -5.17 34.97
CA VAL A 350 -29.36 -3.72 34.80
C VAL A 350 -30.19 -3.19 33.64
N ARG A 351 -30.53 -1.90 33.69
CA ARG A 351 -31.14 -1.19 32.56
C ARG A 351 -30.09 -0.31 31.91
N ILE A 352 -29.92 -0.45 30.60
CA ILE A 352 -28.94 0.32 29.82
C ILE A 352 -29.64 1.12 28.73
N SER A 353 -29.15 2.33 28.47
CA SER A 353 -29.68 3.22 27.43
C SER A 353 -28.55 3.95 26.70
N VAL A 354 -28.59 3.90 25.37
CA VAL A 354 -27.64 4.60 24.48
C VAL A 354 -28.01 6.09 24.42
N ASP A 355 -27.00 6.94 24.34
CA ASP A 355 -27.16 8.35 23.97
C ASP A 355 -27.67 8.46 22.52
N ALA A 356 -28.98 8.60 22.39
CA ALA A 356 -29.69 8.57 21.11
C ALA A 356 -29.27 9.72 20.17
N ASP A 357 -29.05 10.91 20.71
CA ASP A 357 -28.66 12.08 19.92
C ASP A 357 -27.25 11.88 19.35
N ARG A 358 -26.32 11.41 20.18
CA ARG A 358 -24.97 11.07 19.73
C ARG A 358 -24.98 9.95 18.69
N ARG A 359 -25.75 8.88 18.92
CA ARG A 359 -25.89 7.75 17.99
C ARG A 359 -26.39 8.22 16.62
N LYS A 360 -27.39 9.09 16.60
CA LYS A 360 -27.98 9.62 15.36
C LYS A 360 -26.96 10.39 14.51
N LEU A 361 -26.12 11.23 15.13
CA LEU A 361 -25.06 11.95 14.42
C LEU A 361 -24.04 10.99 13.80
N ILE A 362 -23.63 9.98 14.56
CA ILE A 362 -22.69 8.95 14.09
C ILE A 362 -23.28 8.14 12.93
N GLN A 363 -24.54 7.72 13.02
CA GLN A 363 -25.24 7.01 11.93
C GLN A 363 -25.34 7.87 10.67
N GLY A 364 -25.58 9.18 10.82
CA GLY A 364 -25.54 10.14 9.72
C GLY A 364 -24.18 10.14 9.03
N HIS A 365 -23.09 10.29 9.80
CA HIS A 365 -21.74 10.22 9.25
C HIS A 365 -21.41 8.85 8.65
N HIS A 366 -21.85 7.74 9.24
CA HIS A 366 -21.64 6.41 8.69
C HIS A 366 -22.30 6.28 7.31
N THR A 367 -23.54 6.73 7.19
CA THR A 367 -24.26 6.71 5.90
C THR A 367 -23.51 7.56 4.86
N VAL A 368 -23.01 8.73 5.27
CA VAL A 368 -22.19 9.59 4.42
C VAL A 368 -20.87 8.94 4.02
N THR A 369 -20.26 8.06 4.83
CA THR A 369 -19.09 7.27 4.43
C THR A 369 -19.34 6.49 3.15
N HIS A 370 -20.49 5.82 3.04
CA HIS A 370 -20.88 5.06 1.84
C HIS A 370 -21.14 5.98 0.65
N LEU A 371 -21.85 7.09 0.86
CA LEU A 371 -22.12 8.07 -0.19
C LEU A 371 -20.84 8.73 -0.71
N LEU A 372 -19.90 9.06 0.18
CA LEU A 372 -18.59 9.60 -0.19
C LEU A 372 -17.82 8.57 -1.02
N HIS A 373 -17.79 7.31 -0.60
CA HIS A 373 -17.08 6.28 -1.34
C HIS A 373 -17.63 6.13 -2.76
N TRP A 374 -18.96 6.07 -2.90
CA TRP A 374 -19.62 6.06 -4.20
C TRP A 374 -19.29 7.31 -5.04
N ALA A 375 -19.42 8.52 -4.47
CA ALA A 375 -19.17 9.76 -5.20
C ALA A 375 -17.70 9.89 -5.65
N LEU A 376 -16.76 9.40 -4.85
CA LEU A 376 -15.34 9.33 -5.21
C LEU A 376 -15.11 8.40 -6.41
N HIS A 377 -15.83 7.29 -6.50
CA HIS A 377 -15.76 6.41 -7.68
C HIS A 377 -16.27 7.08 -8.95
N GLU A 378 -17.35 7.85 -8.84
CA GLU A 378 -17.95 8.54 -10.00
C GLU A 378 -17.10 9.74 -10.48
N VAL A 379 -16.46 10.47 -9.56
CA VAL A 379 -15.79 11.75 -9.88
C VAL A 379 -14.27 11.61 -10.01
N VAL A 380 -13.65 10.72 -9.24
CA VAL A 380 -12.20 10.62 -9.11
C VAL A 380 -11.65 9.45 -9.91
N SER A 381 -12.05 8.23 -9.57
CA SER A 381 -11.68 7.00 -10.27
C SER A 381 -12.44 5.81 -9.70
N ARG A 382 -12.82 4.84 -10.55
CA ARG A 382 -13.32 3.51 -10.14
C ARG A 382 -12.34 2.73 -9.25
N ASP A 383 -11.07 3.13 -9.23
CA ASP A 383 -10.03 2.50 -8.41
C ASP A 383 -9.83 3.19 -7.04
N ALA A 384 -10.67 4.18 -6.69
CA ALA A 384 -10.61 4.89 -5.42
C ALA A 384 -11.02 3.96 -4.26
N SER A 385 -10.06 3.17 -3.78
CA SER A 385 -10.27 2.24 -2.66
C SER A 385 -10.10 2.94 -1.31
N GLN A 386 -10.98 2.61 -0.36
CA GLN A 386 -10.90 3.04 1.03
C GLN A 386 -9.63 2.45 1.69
N LYS A 387 -8.97 3.27 2.51
CA LYS A 387 -7.81 2.91 3.33
C LYS A 387 -8.03 3.09 4.82
N GLY A 388 -8.93 4.00 5.19
CA GLY A 388 -9.26 4.29 6.58
C GLY A 388 -10.53 5.11 6.66
N SER A 389 -11.17 5.06 7.81
CA SER A 389 -12.30 5.92 8.14
C SER A 389 -12.32 6.20 9.64
N TYR A 390 -12.72 7.41 10.01
CA TYR A 390 -13.10 7.76 11.37
C TYR A 390 -14.50 8.35 11.32
N VAL A 391 -15.45 7.74 12.00
CA VAL A 391 -16.85 8.14 12.06
C VAL A 391 -17.18 8.48 13.51
N GLY A 392 -17.08 9.76 13.85
CA GLY A 392 -17.41 10.31 15.17
C GLY A 392 -18.68 11.15 15.14
N PRO A 393 -19.14 11.70 16.28
CA PRO A 393 -20.30 12.58 16.32
C PRO A 393 -20.03 13.96 15.71
N ASP A 394 -18.79 14.46 15.81
CA ASP A 394 -18.44 15.82 15.39
C ASP A 394 -17.84 15.90 13.99
N LYS A 395 -17.29 14.78 13.49
CA LYS A 395 -16.63 14.72 12.18
C LYS A 395 -16.59 13.31 11.61
N LEU A 396 -16.45 13.29 10.29
CA LEU A 396 -16.09 12.13 9.48
C LEU A 396 -14.74 12.40 8.80
N THR A 397 -13.83 11.43 8.82
CA THR A 397 -12.67 11.43 7.91
C THR A 397 -12.67 10.16 7.08
N PHE A 398 -12.33 10.28 5.80
CA PHE A 398 -12.31 9.17 4.86
C PHE A 398 -11.02 9.19 4.06
N ASP A 399 -10.20 8.15 4.22
CA ASP A 399 -8.91 8.04 3.57
C ASP A 399 -9.00 7.11 2.37
N PHE A 400 -8.50 7.55 1.22
CA PHE A 400 -8.57 6.81 -0.03
C PHE A 400 -7.35 7.10 -0.92
N LEU A 401 -7.02 6.16 -1.82
CA LEU A 401 -5.91 6.34 -2.75
C LEU A 401 -6.31 7.19 -3.95
N SER A 402 -5.69 8.35 -4.09
CA SER A 402 -5.80 9.20 -5.28
C SER A 402 -4.67 10.23 -5.36
N ALA A 403 -4.55 10.91 -6.51
CA ALA A 403 -3.86 12.19 -6.55
C ALA A 403 -4.69 13.25 -5.79
N PRO A 404 -4.08 14.35 -5.31
CA PRO A 404 -4.83 15.42 -4.65
C PRO A 404 -6.03 15.89 -5.46
N LEU A 405 -7.21 15.92 -4.84
CA LEU A 405 -8.44 16.33 -5.52
C LEU A 405 -8.35 17.78 -5.97
N THR A 406 -8.70 18.01 -7.23
CA THR A 406 -8.84 19.38 -7.76
C THR A 406 -10.00 20.12 -7.10
N PRO A 407 -10.00 21.46 -7.07
CA PRO A 407 -11.12 22.24 -6.53
C PRO A 407 -12.46 21.92 -7.21
N LYS A 408 -12.45 21.54 -8.49
CA LYS A 408 -13.64 21.11 -9.22
C LYS A 408 -14.14 19.76 -8.71
N GLN A 409 -13.28 18.75 -8.62
CA GLN A 409 -13.66 17.42 -8.12
C GLN A 409 -14.23 17.49 -6.71
N LYS A 410 -13.68 18.34 -5.83
CA LYS A 410 -14.25 18.55 -4.48
C LYS A 410 -15.70 19.01 -4.52
N ARG A 411 -16.00 20.01 -5.36
CA ARG A 411 -17.38 20.52 -5.53
C ARG A 411 -18.30 19.47 -6.16
N ASP A 412 -17.80 18.71 -7.13
CA ASP A 412 -18.60 17.69 -7.81
C ASP A 412 -18.94 16.54 -6.84
N VAL A 413 -17.99 16.09 -6.02
CA VAL A 413 -18.22 15.10 -4.95
C VAL A 413 -19.23 15.63 -3.93
N GLU A 414 -19.03 16.85 -3.43
CA GLU A 414 -19.95 17.50 -2.48
C GLU A 414 -21.37 17.57 -3.04
N LYS A 415 -21.53 17.96 -4.31
CA LYS A 415 -22.82 18.02 -4.98
C LYS A 415 -23.48 16.64 -5.04
N LEU A 416 -22.77 15.61 -5.51
CA LEU A 416 -23.33 14.26 -5.65
C LEU A 416 -23.79 13.68 -4.31
N VAL A 417 -23.02 13.88 -3.24
CA VAL A 417 -23.40 13.41 -1.90
C VAL A 417 -24.66 14.13 -1.42
N ASN A 418 -24.73 15.46 -1.57
CA ASN A 418 -25.92 16.22 -1.15
C ASN A 418 -27.17 15.88 -1.97
N ASP A 419 -27.02 15.64 -3.28
CA ASP A 419 -28.12 15.19 -4.13
C ASP A 419 -28.66 13.84 -3.63
N LYS A 420 -27.79 12.89 -3.29
CA LYS A 420 -28.19 11.58 -2.73
C LYS A 420 -28.84 11.67 -1.36
N ILE A 421 -28.38 12.58 -0.51
CA ILE A 421 -29.05 12.85 0.77
C ILE A 421 -30.47 13.39 0.51
N ALA A 422 -30.64 14.30 -0.45
CA ALA A 422 -31.93 14.87 -0.80
C ALA A 422 -32.91 13.86 -1.41
N GLU A 423 -32.42 12.84 -2.13
CA GLU A 423 -33.24 11.74 -2.64
C GLU A 423 -33.91 10.93 -1.52
N ASN A 424 -33.31 10.88 -0.32
CA ASN A 424 -33.84 10.18 0.85
C ASN A 424 -34.28 8.73 0.55
N ALA A 425 -33.46 8.02 -0.23
CA ALA A 425 -33.69 6.63 -0.57
C ALA A 425 -33.61 5.73 0.67
N PRO A 426 -34.41 4.65 0.75
CA PRO A 426 -34.36 3.73 1.88
C PRO A 426 -33.01 3.02 1.95
N VAL A 427 -32.50 2.84 3.16
CA VAL A 427 -31.31 2.03 3.46
C VAL A 427 -31.74 0.78 4.21
N SER A 428 -31.34 -0.39 3.72
CA SER A 428 -31.67 -1.69 4.31
C SER A 428 -30.42 -2.55 4.47
N TRP A 429 -30.46 -3.48 5.42
CA TRP A 429 -29.44 -4.50 5.62
C TRP A 429 -30.09 -5.87 5.69
N ALA A 430 -29.35 -6.92 5.35
CA ALA A 430 -29.76 -8.31 5.49
C ALA A 430 -28.53 -9.17 5.79
N GLU A 431 -28.71 -10.18 6.64
CA GLU A 431 -27.71 -11.24 6.80
C GLU A 431 -27.97 -12.33 5.76
N ILE A 432 -26.96 -12.60 4.94
CA ILE A 432 -26.99 -13.61 3.88
C ILE A 432 -25.70 -14.41 3.89
N ALA A 433 -25.72 -15.61 3.28
CA ALA A 433 -24.52 -16.41 3.16
C ALA A 433 -23.49 -15.71 2.25
N PHE A 434 -22.19 -15.81 2.59
CA PHE A 434 -21.12 -15.15 1.83
C PHE A 434 -21.14 -15.41 0.30
N PRO A 435 -21.40 -16.64 -0.19
CA PRO A 435 -21.49 -16.88 -1.64
C PRO A 435 -22.62 -16.10 -2.32
N GLU A 436 -23.76 -15.92 -1.64
CA GLU A 436 -24.91 -15.17 -2.17
C GLU A 436 -24.61 -13.67 -2.21
N ALA A 437 -23.92 -13.15 -1.19
CA ALA A 437 -23.46 -11.77 -1.15
C ALA A 437 -22.50 -11.45 -2.31
N TRP A 438 -21.58 -12.38 -2.60
CA TRP A 438 -20.63 -12.23 -3.71
C TRP A 438 -21.34 -12.19 -5.07
N SER A 439 -22.26 -13.12 -5.32
CA SER A 439 -23.05 -13.15 -6.56
C SER A 439 -23.86 -11.88 -6.76
N TYR A 440 -24.53 -11.39 -5.71
CA TYR A 440 -25.31 -10.17 -5.77
C TYR A 440 -24.45 -8.95 -6.09
N ALA A 441 -23.27 -8.83 -5.48
CA ALA A 441 -22.33 -7.75 -5.74
C ALA A 441 -21.88 -7.74 -7.21
N VAL A 442 -21.49 -8.89 -7.77
CA VAL A 442 -21.00 -9.00 -9.15
C VAL A 442 -22.09 -8.64 -10.19
N GLU A 443 -23.36 -8.88 -9.89
CA GLU A 443 -24.47 -8.54 -10.80
C GLU A 443 -24.86 -7.05 -10.78
N HIS A 444 -24.50 -6.31 -9.71
CA HIS A 444 -24.96 -4.94 -9.47
C HIS A 444 -23.83 -3.89 -9.37
N THR A 445 -22.57 -4.30 -9.55
CA THR A 445 -21.39 -3.43 -9.72
C THR A 445 -20.84 -3.54 -11.13
#